data_AF-A0A2E8Y440-F1
#
_entry.id   AF-A0A2E8Y440-F1
#
_cell.length_a   1.000
_cell.length_b   1.000
_cell.length_c   1.000
_cell.angle_alpha   90.00
_cell.angle_beta   90.00
_cell.angle_gamma   90.00
#
_symmetry.space_group_name_H-M   'P 1'
#
loop_
_entity.id
_entity.type
_entity.pdbx_description
1 polymer ?
#
loop_
_entity_poly.entity_id
_entity_poly.type
_entity_poly.pdbx_seq_one_letter_code
_entity_poly.pdbx_strand_id
1 'polypeptide(L)'
;MTNYFQLAFSPGMPEILLVLAVILIFFGAKKLPELAKGMGQGIKEFKKATRDVNNELERAMDDHPTQSPPPSPQITEQSAGDETKKDA
;
A
#
# COMPACT_ATOMS: atom_id res chain seq x y z
N MET A 1 13.19 41.25 21.04
CA MET A 1 12.61 41.69 19.75
C MET A 1 13.42 41.11 18.58
N THR A 2 13.62 39.79 18.55
CA THR A 2 14.49 39.17 17.52
C THR A 2 14.00 37.80 17.04
N ASN A 3 12.84 37.32 17.50
CA ASN A 3 12.37 35.95 17.22
C ASN A 3 11.27 35.87 16.15
N TYR A 4 11.17 36.84 15.25
CA TYR A 4 10.30 36.72 14.07
C TYR A 4 11.01 35.99 12.92
N PHE A 5 12.33 36.14 12.81
CA PHE A 5 13.16 35.38 11.87
C PHE A 5 13.06 33.89 12.23
N GLN A 6 13.35 33.50 13.47
CA GLN A 6 13.38 32.09 13.87
C GLN A 6 12.01 31.37 13.81
N LEU A 7 10.88 32.09 13.89
CA LEU A 7 9.53 31.55 13.70
C LEU A 7 9.14 31.47 12.20
N ALA A 8 9.64 32.40 11.39
CA ALA A 8 9.53 32.36 9.92
C ALA A 8 10.48 31.34 9.27
N PHE A 9 11.54 30.92 9.98
CA PHE A 9 12.48 29.86 9.60
C PHE A 9 12.22 28.56 10.37
N SER A 10 10.95 28.23 10.64
CA SER A 10 10.63 26.83 10.96
C SER A 10 11.00 25.98 9.73
N PRO A 11 11.99 25.06 9.84
CA PRO A 11 12.52 24.33 8.70
C PRO A 11 11.47 23.35 8.20
N GLY A 12 10.81 23.70 7.11
CA GLY A 12 9.79 22.85 6.53
C GLY A 12 9.06 23.58 5.42
N MET A 13 8.05 24.36 5.77
CA MET A 13 7.19 24.98 4.77
C MET A 13 7.80 26.16 3.99
N PRO A 14 8.46 27.15 4.63
CA PRO A 14 8.95 28.34 3.93
C PRO A 14 10.12 28.04 2.98
N GLU A 15 10.99 27.09 3.34
CA GLU A 15 12.14 26.69 2.52
C GLU A 15 11.70 25.93 1.26
N ILE A 16 10.73 25.01 1.38
CA ILE A 16 10.12 24.32 0.24
C ILE A 16 9.43 25.33 -0.68
N LEU A 17 8.70 26.30 -0.14
CA LEU A 17 8.06 27.35 -0.95
C LEU A 17 9.08 28.22 -1.70
N LEU A 18 10.23 28.51 -1.09
CA LEU A 18 11.29 29.30 -1.73
C LEU A 18 11.94 28.53 -2.89
N VAL A 19 12.27 27.25 -2.68
CA VAL A 19 12.79 26.37 -3.76
C VAL A 19 11.76 26.23 -4.88
N LEU A 20 10.49 26.01 -4.52
CA LEU A 20 9.39 25.93 -5.47
C LEU A 20 9.27 27.22 -6.28
N ALA A 21 9.34 28.40 -5.64
CA ALA A 21 9.30 29.69 -6.34
C ALA A 21 10.42 29.84 -7.37
N VAL A 22 11.66 29.44 -7.04
CA VAL A 22 12.78 29.45 -7.98
C VAL A 22 12.48 28.55 -9.19
N ILE A 23 12.02 27.32 -8.96
CA ILE A 23 11.64 26.38 -10.03
C ILE A 23 10.51 26.97 -10.89
N LEU A 24 9.50 27.62 -10.29
CA LEU A 24 8.43 28.28 -11.04
C LEU A 24 8.92 29.44 -11.89
N ILE A 25 10.00 30.14 -11.52
CA ILE A 25 10.57 31.21 -12.35
C ILE A 25 11.29 30.63 -13.57
N PHE A 26 12.08 29.56 -13.39
CA PHE A 26 12.81 28.93 -14.49
C PHE A 26 11.89 28.14 -15.44
N PHE A 27 10.97 27.36 -14.88
CA PHE A 27 10.09 26.47 -15.65
C PHE A 27 8.73 27.12 -15.98
N GLY A 28 8.31 28.14 -15.23
CA GLY A 28 7.01 28.76 -15.36
C GLY A 28 5.91 28.05 -14.55
N ALA A 29 4.99 28.83 -13.97
CA ALA A 29 3.85 28.32 -13.19
C ALA A 29 2.93 27.36 -13.95
N LYS A 30 2.91 27.41 -15.29
CA LYS A 30 2.10 26.53 -16.14
C LYS A 30 2.72 25.15 -16.35
N LYS A 31 4.04 25.00 -16.26
CA LYS A 31 4.71 23.73 -16.60
C LYS A 31 4.61 22.70 -15.48
N LEU A 32 4.64 23.12 -14.23
CA LEU A 32 4.48 22.21 -13.08
C LEU A 32 3.14 21.42 -13.10
N PRO A 33 1.96 22.06 -13.25
CA PRO A 33 0.70 21.33 -13.33
C PRO A 33 0.53 20.54 -14.64
N GLU A 34 1.13 21.00 -15.74
CA GLU A 34 1.11 20.29 -17.03
C GLU A 34 1.87 18.96 -16.94
N LEU A 35 3.08 18.99 -16.35
CA LEU A 35 3.88 17.78 -16.08
C LEU A 35 3.17 16.85 -15.08
N ALA A 36 2.61 17.41 -13.99
CA ALA A 36 1.89 16.62 -13.00
C ALA A 36 0.65 15.92 -13.59
N LYS A 37 -0.08 16.59 -14.50
CA LYS A 37 -1.23 15.97 -15.20
C LYS A 37 -0.80 14.80 -16.07
N GLY A 38 0.24 14.99 -16.90
CA GLY A 38 0.76 13.91 -17.76
C GLY A 38 1.28 12.73 -16.96
N MET A 39 2.10 12.99 -15.94
CA MET A 39 2.62 11.96 -15.04
C MET A 39 1.49 11.26 -14.26
N GLY A 40 0.51 12.00 -13.76
CA GLY A 40 -0.64 11.45 -13.03
C GLY A 40 -1.51 10.55 -13.88
N GLN A 41 -1.72 10.90 -15.16
CA GLN A 41 -2.40 10.03 -16.11
C GLN A 41 -1.61 8.74 -16.38
N GLY A 42 -0.29 8.85 -16.61
CA GLY A 42 0.57 7.68 -16.79
C GLY A 42 0.55 6.73 -15.60
N ILE A 43 0.69 7.25 -14.37
CA ILE A 43 0.61 6.45 -13.14
C ILE A 43 -0.77 5.79 -12.97
N LYS A 44 -1.85 6.50 -13.33
CA LYS A 44 -3.21 5.98 -13.24
C LYS A 44 -3.43 4.80 -14.19
N GLU A 45 -3.05 4.95 -15.46
CA GLU A 45 -3.18 3.88 -16.45
C GLU A 45 -2.27 2.70 -16.12
N PHE A 46 -1.03 2.96 -15.66
CA PHE A 46 -0.12 1.92 -15.18
C PHE A 46 -0.72 1.11 -14.03
N LYS A 47 -1.25 1.80 -13.00
CA LYS A 47 -1.91 1.14 -11.86
C LYS A 47 -3.13 0.32 -12.28
N LYS A 48 -3.87 0.78 -13.29
CA LYS A 48 -5.03 0.05 -13.83
C LYS A 48 -4.59 -1.23 -14.55
N ALA A 49 -3.63 -1.12 -15.48
CA ALA A 49 -3.08 -2.27 -16.19
C ALA A 49 -2.51 -3.32 -15.23
N THR A 50 -1.75 -2.91 -14.22
CA THR A 50 -1.21 -3.82 -13.21
C THR A 50 -2.30 -4.54 -12.43
N ARG A 51 -3.41 -3.86 -12.10
CA ARG A 51 -4.56 -4.48 -11.41
C ARG A 51 -5.29 -5.49 -12.28
N ASP A 52 -5.51 -5.14 -13.55
CA ASP A 52 -6.21 -6.02 -14.50
C ASP A 52 -5.38 -7.30 -14.71
N VAL A 53 -4.06 -7.16 -14.89
CA VAL A 53 -3.13 -8.31 -14.98
C VAL A 53 -3.14 -9.17 -13.72
N ASN A 54 -3.14 -8.55 -12.53
CA ASN A 54 -3.17 -9.31 -11.28
C ASN A 54 -4.49 -10.12 -11.13
N ASN A 55 -5.62 -9.51 -11.50
CA ASN A 55 -6.91 -10.19 -11.46
C ASN A 55 -7.01 -11.33 -12.49
N GLU A 56 -6.43 -11.14 -13.69
CA GLU A 56 -6.36 -12.19 -14.72
C GLU A 56 -5.50 -13.36 -14.24
N LEU A 57 -4.35 -13.06 -13.62
CA LEU A 57 -3.46 -14.07 -13.06
C LEU A 57 -4.13 -14.86 -11.94
N GLU A 58 -4.84 -14.18 -11.03
CA GLU A 58 -5.58 -14.82 -9.93
C GLU A 58 -6.69 -15.74 -10.46
N ARG A 59 -7.43 -15.31 -11.49
CA ARG A 59 -8.43 -16.14 -12.17
C ARG A 59 -7.83 -17.34 -12.91
N ALA A 60 -6.66 -17.17 -13.53
CA ALA A 60 -5.96 -18.25 -14.21
C ALA A 60 -5.39 -19.29 -13.23
N MET A 61 -5.10 -18.88 -11.99
CA MET A 61 -4.64 -19.79 -10.93
C MET A 61 -5.80 -20.54 -10.24
N ASP A 62 -7.03 -20.01 -10.29
CA ASP A 62 -8.25 -20.66 -9.79
C ASP A 62 -8.87 -21.71 -10.75
N ASP A 63 -8.40 -21.82 -12.01
CA ASP A 63 -8.90 -22.80 -13.00
C ASP A 63 -8.24 -24.20 -12.89
N HIS A 64 -7.55 -24.48 -11.78
CA HIS A 64 -7.22 -25.85 -11.40
C HIS A 64 -8.39 -26.47 -10.60
N PRO A 65 -8.97 -27.60 -11.06
CA PRO A 65 -10.06 -28.27 -10.36
C PRO A 65 -9.49 -28.96 -9.12
N THR A 66 -9.29 -28.22 -8.04
CA THR A 66 -9.06 -28.84 -6.74
C THR A 66 -10.44 -29.23 -6.23
N GLN A 67 -10.77 -30.48 -6.55
CA GLN A 67 -11.52 -31.39 -5.71
C GLN A 67 -11.61 -30.88 -4.27
N SER A 68 -12.83 -30.82 -3.76
CA SER A 68 -13.12 -30.88 -2.34
C SER A 68 -12.08 -31.76 -1.65
N PRO A 69 -11.36 -31.29 -0.61
CA PRO A 69 -10.79 -32.23 0.33
C PRO A 69 -11.93 -33.18 0.74
N PRO A 70 -11.76 -34.51 0.61
CA PRO A 70 -12.76 -35.44 1.12
C PRO A 70 -13.05 -35.09 2.58
N PRO A 71 -14.28 -35.29 3.06
CA PRO A 71 -14.58 -35.09 4.48
C PRO A 71 -13.53 -35.86 5.26
N SER A 72 -12.72 -35.12 6.02
CA SER A 72 -11.67 -35.69 6.85
C SER A 72 -12.25 -36.92 7.55
N PRO A 73 -11.57 -38.07 7.55
CA PRO A 73 -11.96 -39.20 8.38
C PRO A 73 -12.20 -38.65 9.79
N GLN A 74 -13.47 -38.59 10.20
CA GLN A 74 -13.82 -38.46 11.59
C GLN A 74 -13.36 -39.77 12.21
N ILE A 75 -12.10 -39.79 12.63
CA ILE A 75 -11.60 -40.80 13.55
C ILE A 75 -12.41 -40.57 14.82
N THR A 76 -13.53 -41.27 14.88
CA THR A 76 -14.15 -41.66 16.13
C THR A 76 -13.14 -42.57 16.80
N GLU A 77 -12.31 -42.02 17.67
CA GLU A 77 -11.67 -42.79 18.73
C GLU A 77 -11.48 -41.90 19.97
N GLN A 78 -12.25 -42.26 21.01
CA GLN A 78 -12.03 -42.02 22.43
C GLN A 78 -12.23 -40.57 22.90
N SER A 79 -13.41 -40.17 23.38
CA SER A 79 -14.18 -40.76 24.48
C SER A 79 -13.32 -41.17 25.69
N ALA A 80 -13.50 -40.39 26.75
CA ALA A 80 -13.54 -40.80 28.15
C ALA A 80 -12.22 -41.02 28.89
N GLY A 81 -12.21 -40.57 30.14
CA GLY A 81 -11.24 -40.95 31.16
C GLY A 81 -10.31 -39.81 31.53
N ASP A 82 -10.67 -38.84 32.38
CA ASP A 82 -10.85 -39.00 33.83
C ASP A 82 -9.51 -39.04 34.60
N GLU A 83 -9.51 -38.31 35.72
CA GLU A 83 -8.63 -38.45 36.89
C GLU A 83 -7.15 -38.01 36.87
N THR A 84 -6.91 -36.87 37.56
CA THR A 84 -6.22 -36.76 38.88
C THR A 84 -5.05 -37.70 39.21
N LYS A 85 -4.06 -37.12 39.93
CA LYS A 85 -2.85 -37.70 40.57
C LYS A 85 -1.73 -37.95 39.55
N LYS A 86 -0.45 -37.72 39.84
CA LYS A 86 0.25 -38.08 41.07
C LYS A 86 1.66 -37.46 41.03
N ASP A 87 2.00 -36.75 42.10
CA ASP A 87 3.30 -36.81 42.80
C ASP A 87 4.43 -37.63 42.15
N ALA A 88 5.56 -36.95 41.86
CA ALA A 88 6.94 -37.42 42.04
C ALA A 88 7.92 -36.25 41.94
#